data_AF-A0A8T5FKW2-F1
#
_entry.id   AF-A0A8T5FKW2-F1
#
_cell.length_a   1.000
_cell.length_b   1.000
_cell.length_c   1.000
_cell.angle_alpha   90.00
_cell.angle_beta   90.00
_cell.angle_gamma   90.00
#
_symmetry.space_group_name_H-M   'P 1'
#
loop_
_entity.id
_entity.type
_entity.pdbx_description
1 polymer ?
#
loop_
_entity_poly.entity_id
_entity_poly.type
_entity_poly.pdbx_seq_one_letter_code
_entity_poly.pdbx_strand_id
1 'polypeptide(L)'
;MYEKFRNALKDSTKEDSFKTNFGEIKNLKELRTLLFAKGKKLFNQYVDHNENHFANWIEHAFSDDELASSLRLTNSFHTTLKILDSRIKYLELWVEHNKDKEEMSQFLLKNKDYHINFEPEFHKFETLQNHNLNWVNEFFPEKNNEPTKTNETNDFEQKLGREVQMLKDLQTKYQFETKPSLFQRIFKKK
;
A
#
# COMPACT_ATOMS: atom_id res chain seq x y z
N MET A 1 2.44 -7.22 12.59
CA MET A 1 1.77 -6.77 11.36
C MET A 1 1.97 -5.27 11.13
N TYR A 2 1.65 -4.39 12.11
CA TYR A 2 1.84 -2.93 12.01
C TYR A 2 3.27 -2.47 11.67
N GLU A 3 4.28 -3.02 12.34
CA GLU A 3 5.69 -2.66 12.09
C GLU A 3 6.13 -2.94 10.65
N LYS A 4 5.61 -3.99 10.01
CA LYS A 4 5.94 -4.30 8.61
C LYS A 4 5.54 -3.16 7.67
N PHE A 5 4.32 -2.63 7.82
CA PHE A 5 3.81 -1.55 6.99
C PHE A 5 4.51 -0.22 7.23
N ARG A 6 4.86 0.07 8.49
CA ARG A 6 5.68 1.24 8.82
C ARG A 6 7.09 1.13 8.23
N ASN A 7 7.69 -0.05 8.30
CA ASN A 7 9.04 -0.28 7.80
C ASN A 7 9.11 -0.18 6.27
N ALA A 8 8.06 -0.56 5.55
CA ALA A 8 8.00 -0.38 4.09
C ALA A 8 7.98 1.11 3.64
N LEU A 9 7.50 2.01 4.51
CA LEU A 9 7.45 3.46 4.27
C LEU A 9 8.59 4.24 4.93
N LYS A 10 9.31 3.64 5.87
CA LYS A 10 10.48 4.21 6.53
C LYS A 10 11.74 3.66 5.90
N ASP A 11 12.86 4.36 6.11
CA ASP A 11 14.16 3.84 5.71
C ASP A 11 14.42 2.48 6.36
N SER A 12 14.73 1.48 5.54
CA SER A 12 15.25 0.19 5.99
C SER A 12 16.55 0.37 6.75
N THR A 13 16.96 -0.67 7.48
CA THR A 13 18.33 -0.74 7.98
C THR A 13 19.30 -0.70 6.79
N LYS A 14 20.55 -0.31 7.06
CA LYS A 14 21.62 -0.33 6.05
C LYS A 14 21.86 -1.74 5.50
N GLU A 15 21.61 -2.76 6.32
CA GLU A 15 21.78 -4.17 5.98
C GLU A 15 20.67 -4.66 5.04
N ASP A 16 19.45 -4.14 5.20
CA ASP A 16 18.28 -4.51 4.40
C ASP A 16 18.05 -3.59 3.19
N SER A 17 19.01 -2.72 2.87
CA SER A 17 18.92 -1.80 1.76
C SER A 17 19.22 -2.47 0.41
N PHE A 18 18.59 -1.97 -0.66
CA PHE A 18 18.87 -2.45 -2.02
C PHE A 18 19.92 -1.59 -2.70
N LYS A 19 21.07 -2.19 -3.02
CA LYS A 19 22.19 -1.48 -3.64
C LYS A 19 22.08 -1.48 -5.16
N THR A 20 22.16 -0.28 -5.74
CA THR A 20 22.22 -0.09 -7.19
C THR A 20 23.44 0.73 -7.60
N ASN A 21 23.72 0.73 -8.90
CA ASN A 21 24.73 1.61 -9.50
C ASN A 21 24.38 3.12 -9.35
N PHE A 22 23.16 3.45 -8.93
CA PHE A 22 22.70 4.83 -8.75
C PHE A 22 22.51 5.22 -7.29
N GLY A 23 22.89 4.34 -6.35
CA GLY A 23 22.74 4.56 -4.92
C GLY A 23 22.03 3.42 -4.21
N GLU A 24 21.79 3.64 -2.93
CA GLU A 24 21.12 2.73 -2.02
C GLU A 24 19.62 3.09 -1.93
N ILE A 25 18.77 2.08 -2.02
CA ILE A 25 17.32 2.22 -1.89
C ILE A 25 16.92 1.62 -0.56
N LYS A 26 16.23 2.41 0.28
CA LYS A 26 15.90 2.02 1.64
C LYS A 26 14.41 1.75 1.84
N ASN A 27 13.57 2.23 0.94
CA ASN A 27 12.12 2.12 1.11
C ASN A 27 11.40 2.12 -0.26
N LEU A 28 10.11 1.81 -0.24
CA LEU A 28 9.32 1.71 -1.48
C LEU A 28 9.22 3.03 -2.24
N LYS A 29 9.21 4.18 -1.53
CA LYS A 29 9.15 5.51 -2.15
C LYS A 29 10.42 5.83 -2.92
N GLU A 30 11.57 5.48 -2.36
CA GLU A 30 12.87 5.62 -3.01
C GLU A 30 12.96 4.70 -4.23
N LEU A 31 12.52 3.45 -4.13
CA LEU A 31 12.48 2.52 -5.28
C LEU A 31 11.67 3.12 -6.42
N ARG A 32 10.44 3.55 -6.12
CA ARG A 32 9.55 4.17 -7.09
C ARG A 32 10.17 5.41 -7.73
N THR A 33 10.73 6.30 -6.91
CA THR A 33 11.35 7.55 -7.37
C THR A 33 12.55 7.27 -8.26
N LEU A 34 13.40 6.31 -7.88
CA LEU A 34 14.59 5.94 -8.64
C LEU A 34 14.21 5.27 -9.97
N LEU A 35 13.25 4.35 -9.97
CA LEU A 35 12.72 3.74 -11.19
C LEU A 35 12.13 4.79 -12.14
N PHE A 36 11.36 5.75 -11.62
CA PHE A 36 10.82 6.83 -12.43
C PHE A 36 11.93 7.70 -13.03
N ALA A 37 12.95 8.06 -12.23
CA ALA A 37 14.04 8.93 -12.67
C ALA A 37 15.02 8.26 -13.65
N LYS A 38 15.34 6.98 -13.45
CA LYS A 38 16.31 6.23 -14.28
C LYS A 38 15.65 5.45 -15.42
N GLY A 39 14.33 5.30 -15.37
CA GLY A 39 13.51 4.71 -16.43
C GLY A 39 13.78 3.22 -16.65
N LYS A 40 13.44 2.77 -17.86
CA LYS A 40 13.53 1.35 -18.27
C LYS A 40 14.95 0.78 -18.18
N LYS A 41 15.99 1.62 -18.29
CA LYS A 41 17.38 1.15 -18.22
C LYS A 41 17.68 0.52 -16.87
N LEU A 42 17.30 1.17 -15.77
CA LEU A 42 17.46 0.61 -14.43
C LEU A 42 16.57 -0.62 -14.24
N PHE A 43 15.32 -0.54 -14.69
CA PHE A 43 14.38 -1.65 -14.56
C PHE A 43 14.90 -2.94 -15.21
N ASN A 44 15.35 -2.88 -16.46
CA ASN A 44 15.89 -4.04 -17.18
C ASN A 44 17.22 -4.56 -16.62
N GLN A 45 17.90 -3.83 -15.73
CA GLN A 45 19.09 -4.34 -15.03
C GLN A 45 18.73 -5.28 -13.88
N TYR A 46 17.52 -5.15 -13.33
CA TYR A 46 17.11 -5.87 -12.12
C TYR A 46 15.85 -6.72 -12.31
N VAL A 47 15.25 -6.66 -13.49
CA VAL A 47 14.05 -7.41 -13.84
C VAL A 47 14.27 -8.02 -15.22
N ASP A 48 14.21 -9.34 -15.29
CA ASP A 48 14.21 -10.10 -16.53
C ASP A 48 13.00 -11.05 -16.59
N HIS A 49 13.04 -12.03 -17.49
CA HIS A 49 11.93 -12.96 -17.72
C HIS A 49 11.83 -14.06 -16.65
N ASN A 50 12.90 -14.27 -15.87
CA ASN A 50 12.99 -15.31 -14.86
C ASN A 50 12.94 -14.73 -13.45
N GLU A 51 13.53 -13.55 -13.24
CA GLU A 51 13.75 -12.98 -11.92
C GLU A 51 13.41 -11.48 -11.87
N ASN A 52 12.81 -11.09 -10.75
CA ASN A 52 12.63 -9.70 -10.36
C ASN A 52 13.33 -9.47 -9.02
N HIS A 53 14.54 -8.91 -9.06
CA HIS A 53 15.33 -8.68 -7.84
C HIS A 53 14.68 -7.68 -6.88
N PHE A 54 13.84 -6.76 -7.39
CA PHE A 54 13.07 -5.87 -6.52
C PHE A 54 12.02 -6.64 -5.72
N ALA A 55 11.37 -7.63 -6.33
CA ALA A 55 10.40 -8.47 -5.62
C ALA A 55 11.07 -9.29 -4.51
N ASN A 56 12.23 -9.89 -4.80
CA ASN A 56 13.00 -10.65 -3.81
C ASN A 56 13.45 -9.76 -2.65
N TRP A 57 13.94 -8.56 -2.96
CA TRP A 57 14.28 -7.57 -1.93
C TRP A 57 13.07 -7.20 -1.06
N ILE A 58 11.92 -6.94 -1.67
CA ILE A 58 10.70 -6.55 -0.93
C ILE A 58 10.24 -7.65 0.02
N GLU A 59 10.26 -8.90 -0.43
CA GLU A 59 9.94 -10.07 0.39
C GLU A 59 10.89 -10.19 1.58
N HIS A 60 12.20 -10.04 1.35
CA HIS A 60 13.19 -10.16 2.43
C HIS A 60 13.20 -8.97 3.40
N ALA A 61 13.23 -7.73 2.88
CA ALA A 61 13.39 -6.53 3.69
C ALA A 61 12.11 -6.10 4.42
N PHE A 62 10.94 -6.36 3.83
CA PHE A 62 9.66 -5.89 4.38
C PHE A 62 8.68 -7.02 4.73
N SER A 63 8.98 -8.27 4.34
CA SER A 63 8.06 -9.41 4.48
C SER A 63 6.67 -9.10 3.93
N ASP A 64 6.64 -8.43 2.77
CA ASP A 64 5.45 -8.08 2.00
C ASP A 64 5.29 -9.04 0.81
N ASP A 65 4.88 -10.27 1.14
CA ASP A 65 4.76 -11.39 0.18
C ASP A 65 3.74 -11.10 -0.94
N GLU A 66 2.71 -10.31 -0.63
CA GLU A 66 1.66 -9.88 -1.56
C GLU A 66 2.22 -8.94 -2.63
N LEU A 67 2.97 -7.91 -2.22
CA LEU A 67 3.63 -7.00 -3.14
C LEU A 67 4.70 -7.71 -3.97
N ALA A 68 5.51 -8.56 -3.32
CA ALA A 68 6.55 -9.32 -4.00
C ALA A 68 5.97 -10.24 -5.08
N SER A 69 4.91 -10.98 -4.75
CA SER A 69 4.20 -11.84 -5.71
C SER A 69 3.64 -11.04 -6.89
N SER A 70 3.00 -9.90 -6.62
CA SER A 70 2.48 -9.01 -7.65
C SER A 70 3.58 -8.51 -8.60
N LEU A 71 4.77 -8.22 -8.07
CA LEU A 71 5.92 -7.76 -8.86
C LEU A 71 6.58 -8.88 -9.68
N ARG A 72 6.58 -10.13 -9.20
CA ARG A 72 7.07 -11.30 -9.95
C ARG A 72 6.23 -11.59 -11.19
N LEU A 73 4.94 -11.26 -11.14
CA LEU A 73 4.00 -11.48 -12.24
C LEU A 73 4.08 -10.42 -13.35
N THR A 74 4.90 -9.38 -13.20
CA THR A 74 5.01 -8.30 -14.19
C THR A 74 6.44 -8.07 -14.68
N ASN A 75 6.60 -8.08 -16.01
CA ASN A 75 7.83 -7.70 -16.69
C ASN A 75 7.71 -6.30 -17.34
N SER A 76 6.63 -5.57 -17.04
CA SER A 76 6.35 -4.24 -17.59
C SER A 76 6.75 -3.15 -16.60
N PHE A 77 7.68 -2.30 -17.01
CA PHE A 77 8.10 -1.11 -16.26
C PHE A 77 6.92 -0.25 -15.78
N HIS A 78 5.96 0.04 -16.65
CA HIS A 78 4.81 0.88 -16.31
C HIS A 78 3.87 0.19 -15.32
N THR A 79 3.68 -1.12 -15.47
CA THR A 79 2.86 -1.91 -14.54
C THR A 79 3.52 -1.97 -13.17
N THR A 80 4.84 -2.18 -13.11
CA THR A 80 5.61 -2.12 -11.86
C THR A 80 5.46 -0.79 -11.14
N LEU A 81 5.57 0.35 -11.84
CA LEU A 81 5.36 1.66 -11.23
C LEU A 81 3.95 1.81 -10.66
N LYS A 82 2.91 1.34 -11.37
CA LYS A 82 1.52 1.39 -10.89
C LYS A 82 1.29 0.53 -9.65
N ILE A 83 1.88 -0.67 -9.61
CA ILE A 83 1.82 -1.57 -8.45
C ILE A 83 2.46 -0.89 -7.24
N LEU A 84 3.65 -0.31 -7.42
CA LEU A 84 4.34 0.43 -6.36
C LEU A 84 3.52 1.64 -5.87
N ASP A 85 3.00 2.46 -6.78
CA ASP A 85 2.18 3.64 -6.43
C ASP A 85 0.93 3.23 -5.64
N SER A 86 0.26 2.16 -6.06
CA SER A 86 -0.95 1.65 -5.39
C SER A 86 -0.63 1.13 -3.99
N ARG A 87 0.46 0.37 -3.84
CA ARG A 87 0.87 -0.16 -2.55
C ARG A 87 1.33 0.95 -1.60
N ILE A 88 2.13 1.91 -2.07
CA ILE A 88 2.55 3.07 -1.25
C ILE A 88 1.32 3.82 -0.74
N LYS A 89 0.36 4.13 -1.61
CA LYS A 89 -0.87 4.83 -1.22
C LYS A 89 -1.69 4.03 -0.20
N TYR A 90 -1.81 2.72 -0.40
CA TYR A 90 -2.48 1.83 0.57
C TYR A 90 -1.82 1.90 1.94
N LEU A 91 -0.49 1.80 1.99
CA LEU A 91 0.28 1.87 3.23
C LEU A 91 0.13 3.23 3.92
N GLU A 92 0.12 4.33 3.17
CA GLU A 92 -0.07 5.68 3.71
C GLU A 92 -1.45 5.84 4.36
N LEU A 93 -2.51 5.43 3.66
CA LEU A 93 -3.88 5.45 4.19
C LEU A 93 -4.02 4.56 5.43
N TRP A 94 -3.37 3.39 5.41
CA TRP A 94 -3.38 2.46 6.53
C TRP A 94 -2.68 3.05 7.76
N VAL A 95 -1.52 3.68 7.58
CA VAL A 95 -0.79 4.35 8.67
C VAL A 95 -1.60 5.51 9.23
N GLU A 96 -2.21 6.33 8.37
CA GLU A 96 -3.05 7.45 8.81
C GLU A 96 -4.25 6.97 9.64
N HIS A 97 -4.97 5.95 9.18
CA HIS A 97 -6.15 5.43 9.87
C HIS A 97 -5.81 4.76 11.22
N ASN A 98 -4.61 4.20 11.37
CA ASN A 98 -4.20 3.51 12.59
C ASN A 98 -3.37 4.38 13.54
N LYS A 99 -3.07 5.63 13.16
CA LYS A 99 -2.32 6.57 14.01
C LYS A 99 -3.02 6.84 15.34
N ASP A 100 -4.33 7.09 15.31
CA ASP A 100 -5.13 7.36 16.51
C ASP A 100 -5.20 6.14 17.45
N LYS A 101 -5.21 4.93 16.89
CA LYS A 101 -5.22 3.69 17.68
C LYS A 101 -3.90 3.48 18.40
N GLU A 102 -2.78 3.87 17.78
CA GLU A 102 -1.46 3.81 18.39
C GLU A 102 -1.31 4.85 19.49
N GLU A 103 -1.71 6.10 19.23
CA GLU A 103 -1.73 7.16 20.26
C GLU A 103 -2.59 6.75 21.45
N MET A 104 -3.75 6.14 21.20
CA MET A 104 -4.61 5.58 22.26
C MET A 104 -3.95 4.42 23.00
N SER A 105 -3.35 3.47 22.28
CA SER A 105 -2.68 2.31 22.90
C SER A 105 -1.50 2.74 23.78
N GLN A 106 -0.67 3.66 23.28
CA GLN A 106 0.46 4.24 24.02
C GLN A 106 -0.02 5.05 25.24
N PHE A 107 -1.10 5.79 25.09
CA PHE A 107 -1.73 6.49 26.21
C PHE A 107 -2.23 5.51 27.28
N LEU A 108 -2.91 4.43 26.91
CA LEU A 108 -3.39 3.40 27.85
C LEU A 108 -2.22 2.69 28.55
N LEU A 109 -1.15 2.36 27.82
CA LEU A 109 0.09 1.80 28.36
C LEU A 109 0.77 2.71 29.39
N LYS A 110 0.73 4.03 29.16
CA LYS A 110 1.30 5.04 30.07
C LYS A 110 0.42 5.27 31.30
N ASN A 111 -0.88 4.98 31.21
CA ASN A 111 -1.87 5.16 32.27
C ASN A 111 -2.44 3.81 32.71
N LYS A 112 -1.58 2.92 33.20
CA LYS A 112 -1.89 1.51 33.57
C LYS A 112 -3.05 1.33 34.56
N ASP A 113 -3.49 2.40 35.22
CA ASP A 113 -4.61 2.36 36.18
C ASP A 113 -6.00 2.35 35.51
N TYR A 114 -6.09 2.53 34.18
CA TYR A 114 -7.35 2.45 33.44
C TYR A 114 -7.59 1.04 32.88
N HIS A 115 -8.28 0.20 33.65
CA HIS A 115 -8.89 -1.02 33.13
C HIS A 115 -10.14 -0.67 32.30
N ILE A 116 -10.01 -0.57 30.98
CA ILE A 116 -11.15 -0.46 30.07
C ILE A 116 -11.13 -1.68 29.14
N ASN A 117 -12.20 -2.49 29.22
CA ASN A 117 -12.42 -3.61 28.29
C ASN A 117 -12.79 -3.07 26.91
N PHE A 118 -11.92 -3.26 25.92
CA PHE A 118 -12.19 -3.00 24.52
C PHE A 118 -12.23 -4.33 23.74
N GLU A 119 -13.41 -4.72 23.28
CA GLU A 119 -13.64 -5.75 22.26
C GLU A 119 -14.89 -5.37 21.43
N PRO A 120 -15.03 -5.76 20.14
CA PRO A 120 -14.06 -5.70 19.05
C PRO A 120 -14.73 -5.11 17.78
N GLU A 121 -14.41 -3.87 17.39
CA GLU A 121 -14.77 -3.36 16.04
C GLU A 121 -13.82 -3.87 14.93
N PHE A 122 -12.90 -4.78 15.27
CA PHE A 122 -11.85 -5.29 14.39
C PHE A 122 -12.37 -6.02 13.14
N HIS A 123 -13.55 -6.65 13.20
CA HIS A 123 -14.07 -7.46 12.09
C HIS A 123 -14.53 -6.67 10.85
N LYS A 124 -14.66 -5.33 10.91
CA LYS A 124 -15.11 -4.54 9.75
C LYS A 124 -14.01 -4.15 8.75
N PHE A 125 -12.73 -4.30 9.10
CA PHE A 125 -11.62 -3.92 8.21
C PHE A 125 -11.10 -5.08 7.36
N GLU A 126 -11.25 -6.31 7.83
CA GLU A 126 -10.85 -7.53 7.11
C GLU A 126 -11.64 -7.70 5.80
N THR A 127 -12.89 -7.24 5.76
CA THR A 127 -13.73 -7.20 4.55
C THR A 127 -13.23 -6.21 3.49
N LEU A 128 -12.49 -5.16 3.86
CA LEU A 128 -11.90 -4.21 2.89
C LEU A 128 -10.61 -4.75 2.25
N GLN A 129 -9.84 -5.58 2.97
CA GLN A 129 -8.66 -6.26 2.39
C GLN A 129 -9.08 -7.25 1.29
N ASN A 130 -10.15 -8.01 1.51
CA ASN A 130 -10.66 -8.97 0.52
C ASN A 130 -11.25 -8.28 -0.72
N HIS A 131 -11.83 -7.08 -0.59
CA HIS A 131 -12.36 -6.35 -1.74
C HIS A 131 -11.26 -5.75 -2.63
N ASN A 132 -10.13 -5.34 -2.04
CA ASN A 132 -9.00 -4.75 -2.78
C ASN A 132 -8.20 -5.81 -3.57
N LEU A 133 -8.26 -7.09 -3.14
CA LEU A 133 -7.62 -8.22 -3.82
C LEU A 133 -8.40 -8.73 -5.06
N ASN A 134 -9.72 -8.58 -5.09
CA ASN A 134 -10.50 -8.87 -6.30
C ASN A 134 -10.20 -7.88 -7.45
N TRP A 135 -9.77 -6.66 -7.14
CA TRP A 135 -9.47 -5.63 -8.14
C TRP A 135 -8.30 -5.99 -9.07
N VAL A 136 -7.23 -6.60 -8.53
CA VAL A 136 -6.08 -7.02 -9.35
C VAL A 136 -6.47 -8.12 -10.34
N ASN A 137 -7.31 -9.07 -9.91
CA ASN A 137 -7.77 -10.18 -10.74
C ASN A 137 -8.86 -9.78 -11.75
N GLU A 138 -9.73 -8.80 -11.43
CA GLU A 138 -10.78 -8.31 -12.32
C GLU A 138 -10.26 -7.38 -13.43
N PHE A 139 -9.17 -6.64 -13.19
CA PHE A 139 -8.59 -5.70 -14.16
C PHE A 139 -7.39 -6.25 -14.95
N PHE A 140 -6.78 -7.34 -14.49
CA PHE A 140 -5.72 -8.05 -15.22
C PHE A 140 -6.04 -9.55 -15.31
N PRO A 141 -7.16 -9.94 -15.97
CA PRO A 141 -7.35 -11.35 -16.28
C PRO A 141 -6.17 -11.83 -17.12
N GLU A 142 -5.60 -12.98 -16.78
CA GLU A 142 -4.51 -13.62 -17.52
C GLU A 142 -4.92 -13.81 -18.99
N LYS A 143 -4.65 -12.82 -19.84
CA LYS A 143 -4.84 -12.94 -21.28
C LYS A 143 -3.62 -13.69 -21.84
N ASN A 144 -3.70 -15.02 -21.79
CA ASN A 144 -3.12 -15.84 -22.85
C ASN A 144 -3.96 -15.54 -24.10
N ASN A 145 -3.56 -14.57 -24.95
CA ASN A 145 -3.80 -14.49 -26.40
C ASN A 145 -3.50 -13.09 -26.99
N GLU A 146 -3.11 -13.13 -28.27
CA GLU A 146 -2.56 -12.12 -29.20
C GLU A 146 -3.14 -10.67 -29.22
N PRO A 147 -2.37 -9.70 -29.76
CA PRO A 147 -2.72 -8.28 -29.70
C PRO A 147 -3.79 -7.87 -30.71
N THR A 148 -5.01 -7.57 -30.23
CA THR A 148 -5.99 -6.78 -31.00
C THR A 148 -5.96 -5.30 -30.62
N LYS A 149 -5.84 -4.45 -31.64
CA LYS A 149 -5.69 -3.00 -31.54
C LYS A 149 -6.96 -2.28 -31.09
N THR A 150 -6.74 -1.29 -30.22
CA THR A 150 -7.42 0.01 -30.10
C THR A 150 -8.94 -0.01 -29.88
N ASN A 151 -9.34 -0.02 -28.60
CA ASN A 151 -10.55 0.64 -28.04
C ASN A 151 -10.65 0.52 -26.50
N GLU A 152 -9.79 -0.26 -25.83
CA GLU A 152 -9.87 -0.56 -24.38
C GLU A 152 -9.49 0.60 -23.44
N THR A 153 -8.78 1.64 -23.92
CA THR A 153 -8.31 2.73 -23.05
C THR A 153 -9.44 3.62 -22.51
N ASN A 154 -10.54 3.78 -23.25
CA ASN A 154 -11.64 4.68 -22.85
C ASN A 154 -12.55 4.06 -21.78
N ASP A 155 -12.72 2.74 -21.79
CA ASP A 155 -13.51 2.02 -20.78
C ASP A 155 -12.77 1.94 -19.43
N PHE A 156 -11.44 1.79 -19.47
CA PHE A 156 -10.60 1.79 -18.28
C PHE A 156 -10.62 3.14 -17.56
N GLU A 157 -10.47 4.24 -18.29
CA GLU A 157 -10.48 5.59 -17.70
C GLU A 157 -11.86 5.93 -17.11
N GLN A 158 -12.96 5.50 -17.73
CA GLN A 158 -14.30 5.69 -17.19
C GLN A 158 -14.55 4.86 -15.91
N LYS A 159 -14.10 3.61 -15.85
CA LYS A 159 -14.24 2.78 -14.64
C LYS A 159 -13.37 3.30 -13.50
N LEU A 160 -12.12 3.65 -13.76
CA LEU A 160 -11.23 4.25 -12.77
C LEU A 160 -11.80 5.57 -12.23
N GLY A 161 -12.42 6.38 -13.09
CA GLY A 161 -13.11 7.62 -12.69
C GLY A 161 -14.28 7.37 -11.72
N ARG A 162 -15.12 6.37 -11.98
CA ARG A 162 -16.25 6.01 -11.11
C ARG A 162 -15.78 5.48 -9.75
N GLU A 163 -14.69 4.72 -9.73
CA GLU A 163 -14.18 4.10 -8.51
C GLU A 163 -13.40 5.09 -7.63
N VAL A 164 -12.64 6.00 -8.24
CA VAL A 164 -12.08 7.17 -7.53
C VAL A 164 -13.20 8.03 -6.93
N GLN A 165 -14.33 8.17 -7.63
CA GLN A 165 -15.49 8.88 -7.09
C GLN A 165 -16.12 8.14 -5.91
N MET A 166 -16.30 6.83 -5.99
CA MET A 166 -16.79 6.01 -4.87
C MET A 166 -15.88 6.11 -3.63
N LEU A 167 -14.56 6.08 -3.80
CA LEU A 167 -13.61 6.24 -2.70
C LEU A 167 -13.67 7.64 -2.08
N LYS A 168 -13.85 8.68 -2.91
CA LYS A 168 -14.09 10.04 -2.41
C LYS A 168 -15.40 10.13 -1.64
N ASP A 169 -16.47 9.52 -2.14
CA ASP A 169 -17.78 9.53 -1.48
C ASP A 169 -17.74 8.76 -0.16
N LEU A 170 -17.01 7.65 -0.09
CA LEU A 170 -16.74 6.94 1.17
C LEU A 170 -15.93 7.81 2.13
N GLN A 171 -14.86 8.45 1.66
CA GLN A 171 -14.07 9.36 2.47
C GLN A 171 -14.91 10.53 3.00
N THR A 172 -15.77 11.13 2.17
CA THR A 172 -16.71 12.20 2.56
C THR A 172 -17.75 11.70 3.57
N LYS A 173 -18.32 10.51 3.34
CA LYS A 173 -19.27 9.88 4.27
C LYS A 173 -18.64 9.64 5.64
N TYR A 174 -17.41 9.16 5.67
CA TYR A 174 -16.67 8.94 6.92
C TYR A 174 -16.09 10.22 7.53
N GLN A 175 -15.85 11.28 6.75
CA GLN A 175 -15.53 12.62 7.26
C GLN A 175 -16.75 13.30 7.92
N PHE A 176 -17.97 13.09 7.40
CA PHE A 176 -19.20 13.54 8.08
C PHE A 176 -19.53 12.71 9.32
N GLU A 177 -19.06 11.47 9.39
CA GLU A 177 -19.15 10.61 10.57
C GLU A 177 -17.91 10.67 11.48
N THR A 178 -17.02 11.67 11.34
CA THR A 178 -16.05 11.97 12.41
C THR A 178 -16.78 12.60 13.60
N LYS A 179 -17.58 11.76 14.25
CA LYS A 179 -17.71 11.73 15.69
C LYS A 179 -16.34 12.11 16.27
N PRO A 180 -16.23 13.17 17.10
CA PRO A 180 -14.96 13.60 17.66
C PRO A 180 -14.24 12.36 18.19
N SER A 181 -12.91 12.28 17.98
CA SER A 181 -12.16 11.10 18.38
C SER A 181 -12.51 10.75 19.83
N LEU A 182 -12.46 9.46 20.20
CA LEU A 182 -12.78 9.03 21.56
C LEU A 182 -12.04 9.90 22.61
N PHE A 183 -10.81 10.30 22.27
CA PHE A 183 -10.00 11.29 22.97
C PHE A 183 -10.70 12.67 23.07
N GLN A 184 -11.05 13.30 21.95
CA GLN A 184 -11.79 14.57 21.94
C GLN A 184 -13.13 14.51 22.71
N ARG A 185 -13.79 13.34 22.75
CA ARG A 185 -15.05 13.12 23.49
C ARG A 185 -14.85 13.03 25.00
N ILE A 186 -13.79 12.33 25.42
CA ILE A 186 -13.45 12.17 26.84
C ILE A 186 -12.95 13.51 27.41
N PHE A 187 -12.20 14.29 26.65
CA PHE A 187 -11.52 15.50 27.14
C PHE A 187 -12.27 16.82 26.93
N LYS A 188 -13.38 16.88 26.18
CA LYS A 188 -14.26 18.08 26.07
C LYS A 188 -15.30 18.21 27.20
N LYS A 189 -15.34 17.29 28.18
CA LYS A 189 -16.30 17.31 29.30
C LYS A 189 -15.77 17.98 30.59
N LYS A 190 -14.82 18.91 30.49
CA LYS A 190 -14.37 19.73 31.63
C LYS A 190 -14.74 21.18 31.44
#